data_AF-A0A136PTP8-F1
#
_entry.id   AF-A0A136PTP8-F1
#
_cell.length_a   1.000
_cell.length_b   1.000
_cell.length_c   1.000
_cell.angle_alpha   90.00
_cell.angle_beta   90.00
_cell.angle_gamma   90.00
#
_symmetry.space_group_name_H-M   'P 1'
#
loop_
_entity.id
_entity.type
_entity.pdbx_description
1 polymer ?
#
loop_
_entity_poly.entity_id
_entity_poly.type
_entity_poly.pdbx_seq_one_letter_code
_entity_poly.pdbx_strand_id
1 'polypeptide(L)'
;MDTLSSAVTIPVAGAGLPADLVVPADATGVVLFAHGSGSSRHSPRNTAVARVLNGRSLGTVLVDLLTPEEERVDERTAELRFDIGLLGDRLTAIVDWMRAEPTLTRLPVGLFGASTGAAAALVAAANRSDRVAAVVSRGGRPDLAGPALSQVRARTLLLVGGFDEQVRTLNEEALALLPEGVGELRVVPGATHLFAEPGTLEQVADHAADWFAGQLG
;
A
#
# COMPACT_ATOMS: atom_id res chain seq x y z
N MET A 1 -18.07 19.04 1.84
CA MET A 1 -17.13 18.54 2.86
C MET A 1 -15.76 19.05 2.46
N ASP A 2 -15.09 19.77 3.36
CA ASP A 2 -13.78 20.31 3.06
C ASP A 2 -12.78 19.16 2.96
N THR A 3 -11.96 19.16 1.92
CA THR A 3 -10.93 18.14 1.68
C THR A 3 -9.65 18.88 1.35
N LEU A 4 -8.60 18.61 2.12
CA LEU A 4 -7.27 19.09 1.80
C LEU A 4 -6.73 18.22 0.67
N SER A 5 -6.27 18.85 -0.42
CA SER A 5 -5.58 18.17 -1.51
C SER A 5 -4.31 18.95 -1.83
N SER A 6 -3.15 18.30 -1.76
CA SER A 6 -1.86 18.94 -2.04
C SER A 6 -0.87 17.96 -2.65
N ALA A 7 -0.03 18.46 -3.55
CA ALA A 7 1.21 17.80 -3.92
C ALA A 7 2.28 18.20 -2.91
N VAL A 8 3.00 17.23 -2.35
CA VAL A 8 4.05 17.42 -1.34
C VAL A 8 5.32 16.68 -1.74
N THR A 9 6.45 17.11 -1.18
CA THR A 9 7.71 16.37 -1.27
C THR A 9 8.06 15.86 0.12
N ILE A 10 8.03 14.54 0.31
CA ILE A 10 8.34 13.89 1.58
C ILE A 10 9.86 13.84 1.72
N PRO A 11 10.46 14.44 2.78
CA PRO A 11 11.91 14.61 2.91
C PRO A 11 12.62 13.32 3.33
N VAL A 12 12.56 12.30 2.49
CA VAL A 12 13.26 11.02 2.63
C VAL A 12 14.14 10.76 1.39
N ALA A 13 15.09 9.83 1.48
CA ALA A 13 16.01 9.49 0.38
C ALA A 13 16.86 10.68 -0.16
N GLY A 14 17.19 11.66 0.69
CA GLY A 14 18.07 12.78 0.36
C GLY A 14 17.40 13.90 -0.46
N ALA A 15 16.90 13.58 -1.66
CA ALA A 15 16.27 14.54 -2.58
C ALA A 15 14.76 14.73 -2.32
N GLY A 16 14.16 13.86 -1.52
CA GLY A 16 12.72 13.84 -1.26
C GLY A 16 11.94 13.02 -2.29
N LEU A 17 10.80 12.49 -1.87
CA LEU A 17 9.90 11.69 -2.68
C LEU A 17 8.61 12.47 -2.96
N PRO A 18 8.20 12.64 -4.23
CA PRO A 18 6.97 13.34 -4.55
C PRO A 18 5.76 12.50 -4.15
N ALA A 19 4.77 13.13 -3.54
CA ALA A 19 3.53 12.49 -3.12
C ALA A 19 2.32 13.40 -3.31
N ASP A 20 1.17 12.79 -3.55
CA ASP A 20 -0.12 13.44 -3.56
C ASP A 20 -0.87 13.07 -2.27
N LEU A 21 -1.21 14.09 -1.49
CA LEU A 21 -1.91 13.98 -0.22
C LEU A 21 -3.35 14.45 -0.38
N VAL A 22 -4.30 13.60 0.02
CA VAL A 22 -5.72 13.93 0.11
C VAL A 22 -6.24 13.56 1.50
N VAL A 23 -6.78 14.53 2.23
CA VAL A 23 -7.30 14.31 3.61
C VAL A 23 -8.69 14.94 3.74
N PRO A 24 -9.76 14.13 3.84
CA PRO A 24 -11.08 14.61 4.24
C PRO A 24 -11.04 15.27 5.63
N ALA A 25 -11.84 16.32 5.86
CA ALA A 25 -11.88 17.01 7.15
C ALA A 25 -12.29 16.11 8.33
N ASP A 26 -13.05 15.06 8.06
CA ASP A 26 -13.55 14.05 8.99
C ASP A 26 -12.75 12.74 8.91
N ALA A 27 -11.51 12.78 8.40
CA ALA A 27 -10.70 11.59 8.21
C ALA A 27 -10.53 10.79 9.53
N THR A 28 -10.84 9.50 9.49
CA THR A 28 -10.69 8.58 10.63
C THR A 28 -9.35 7.86 10.62
N GLY A 29 -8.74 7.73 9.45
CA GLY A 29 -7.42 7.12 9.24
C GLY A 29 -6.76 7.63 7.96
N VAL A 30 -5.52 7.23 7.72
CA VAL A 30 -4.78 7.56 6.50
C VAL A 30 -4.15 6.31 5.89
N VAL A 31 -4.26 6.16 4.57
CA VAL A 31 -3.72 5.03 3.82
C VAL A 31 -2.56 5.48 2.93
N LEU A 32 -1.36 4.93 3.17
CA LEU A 32 -0.18 5.12 2.34
C LEU A 32 -0.13 4.06 1.23
N PHE A 33 -0.05 4.51 -0.01
CA PHE A 33 0.01 3.63 -1.18
C PHE A 33 1.45 3.32 -1.59
N ALA A 34 1.77 2.04 -1.65
CA ALA A 34 2.97 1.50 -2.28
C ALA A 34 2.59 0.96 -3.67
N HIS A 35 2.95 1.68 -4.72
CA HIS A 35 2.68 1.23 -6.09
C HIS A 35 3.61 0.06 -6.48
N GLY A 36 3.17 -0.69 -7.50
CA GLY A 36 3.99 -1.77 -8.06
C GLY A 36 5.16 -1.24 -8.90
N SER A 37 6.05 -2.15 -9.27
CA SER A 37 7.20 -1.88 -10.14
C SER A 37 6.78 -1.23 -11.46
N GLY A 38 7.46 -0.15 -11.86
CA GLY A 38 7.15 0.58 -13.10
C GLY A 38 5.84 1.38 -13.09
N SER A 39 5.22 1.53 -11.91
CA SER A 39 4.08 2.42 -11.68
C SER A 39 4.52 3.66 -10.89
N SER A 40 3.63 4.64 -10.77
CA SER A 40 3.83 5.86 -9.97
C SER A 40 2.60 6.18 -9.13
N ARG A 41 2.67 7.27 -8.36
CA ARG A 41 1.55 7.89 -7.64
C ARG A 41 0.36 8.25 -8.55
N HIS A 42 0.61 8.43 -9.85
CA HIS A 42 -0.44 8.72 -10.85
C HIS A 42 -1.12 7.47 -11.42
N SER A 43 -0.85 6.28 -10.87
CA SER A 43 -1.50 5.04 -11.31
C SER A 43 -3.02 5.18 -11.36
N PRO A 44 -3.68 4.97 -12.53
CA PRO A 44 -5.13 5.07 -12.64
C PRO A 44 -5.86 4.11 -11.69
N ARG A 45 -5.26 2.93 -11.45
CA ARG A 45 -5.83 1.93 -10.53
C ARG A 45 -5.76 2.39 -9.08
N ASN A 46 -4.60 2.87 -8.64
CA ASN A 46 -4.44 3.29 -7.25
C ASN A 46 -5.20 4.58 -6.96
N THR A 47 -5.24 5.52 -7.90
CA THR A 47 -6.05 6.75 -7.78
C THR A 47 -7.55 6.45 -7.75
N ALA A 48 -8.03 5.46 -8.51
CA ALA A 48 -9.42 5.01 -8.41
C ALA A 48 -9.75 4.42 -7.02
N VAL A 49 -8.89 3.53 -6.50
CA VAL A 49 -9.04 3.00 -5.13
C VAL A 49 -9.00 4.13 -4.10
N ALA A 50 -8.03 5.05 -4.21
CA ALA A 50 -7.89 6.17 -3.28
C ALA A 50 -9.15 7.04 -3.22
N ARG A 51 -9.81 7.32 -4.36
CA ARG A 51 -11.08 8.06 -4.40
C ARG A 51 -12.19 7.37 -3.62
N VAL A 52 -12.28 6.04 -3.72
CA VAL A 52 -13.25 5.26 -2.92
C VAL A 52 -12.93 5.36 -1.43
N LEU A 53 -11.66 5.24 -1.05
CA LEU A 53 -11.22 5.43 0.34
C LEU A 53 -11.54 6.84 0.86
N ASN A 54 -11.29 7.88 0.06
CA ASN A 54 -11.62 9.26 0.43
C ASN A 54 -13.14 9.43 0.63
N GLY A 55 -13.97 8.79 -0.19
CA GLY A 55 -15.43 8.75 -0.01
C GLY A 55 -15.90 8.02 1.26
N ARG A 56 -14.99 7.32 1.96
CA ARG A 56 -15.21 6.61 3.22
C ARG A 56 -14.49 7.28 4.40
N SER A 57 -14.20 8.58 4.27
CA SER A 57 -13.51 9.39 5.28
C SER A 57 -12.13 8.83 5.65
N LEU A 58 -11.40 8.29 4.67
CA LEU A 58 -9.99 7.92 4.82
C LEU A 58 -9.10 8.90 4.03
N GLY A 59 -8.10 9.45 4.68
CA GLY A 59 -7.02 10.16 4.00
C GLY A 59 -6.16 9.20 3.18
N THR A 60 -5.50 9.71 2.15
CA THR A 60 -4.63 8.91 1.28
C THR A 60 -3.35 9.65 0.94
N VAL A 61 -2.22 8.92 0.97
CA VAL A 61 -0.90 9.38 0.52
C VAL A 61 -0.48 8.49 -0.63
N LEU A 62 -0.40 9.03 -1.85
CA LEU A 62 0.13 8.33 -3.01
C LEU A 62 1.51 8.88 -3.30
N VAL A 63 2.55 8.07 -3.15
CA VAL A 63 3.95 8.51 -3.20
C VAL A 63 4.68 7.77 -4.29
N ASP A 64 5.63 8.43 -4.96
CA ASP A 64 6.64 7.72 -5.76
C ASP A 64 7.74 7.21 -4.84
N LEU A 65 7.96 5.89 -4.82
CA LEU A 65 8.98 5.28 -3.96
C LEU A 65 10.39 5.46 -4.50
N LEU A 66 10.57 6.01 -5.69
CA LEU A 66 11.86 6.39 -6.26
C LEU A 66 11.96 7.90 -6.41
N THR A 67 13.14 8.45 -6.19
CA THR A 67 13.39 9.86 -6.54
C THR A 67 13.33 10.02 -8.06
N PRO A 68 13.04 11.21 -8.60
CA PRO A 68 13.02 11.43 -10.05
C PRO A 68 14.36 11.13 -10.75
N GLU A 69 15.48 11.16 -10.03
CA GLU A 69 16.79 10.77 -10.57
C GLU A 69 16.91 9.25 -10.66
N GLU A 70 16.54 8.55 -9.59
CA GLU A 70 16.52 7.08 -9.54
C GLU A 70 15.54 6.50 -10.56
N GLU A 71 14.36 7.09 -10.73
CA GLU A 71 13.38 6.65 -11.73
C GLU A 71 14.00 6.65 -13.14
N ARG A 72 14.74 7.70 -13.53
CA ARG A 72 15.38 7.78 -14.85
C ARG A 72 16.45 6.71 -15.07
N VAL A 73 17.14 6.30 -14.00
CA VAL A 73 18.13 5.21 -14.07
C VAL A 73 17.39 3.87 -14.15
N ASP A 74 16.45 3.67 -13.25
CA ASP A 74 15.67 2.45 -13.10
C ASP A 74 14.75 2.15 -14.30
N GLU A 75 14.31 3.16 -15.04
CA GLU A 75 13.65 3.00 -16.35
C GLU A 75 14.49 2.17 -17.34
N ARG A 76 15.82 2.20 -17.20
CA ARG A 76 16.76 1.46 -18.06
C ARG A 76 17.27 0.19 -17.41
N THR A 77 17.49 0.20 -16.08
CA THR A 77 18.13 -0.92 -15.38
C THR A 77 17.13 -1.87 -14.73
N ALA A 78 15.95 -1.37 -14.34
CA ALA A 78 14.94 -2.06 -13.54
C ALA A 78 15.45 -2.61 -12.20
N GLU A 79 16.60 -2.13 -11.71
CA GLU A 79 17.25 -2.66 -10.51
C GLU A 79 16.52 -2.25 -9.21
N LEU A 80 16.10 -0.99 -9.12
CA LEU A 80 15.56 -0.41 -7.88
C LEU A 80 14.09 -0.79 -7.67
N ARG A 81 13.31 -0.91 -8.75
CA ARG A 81 11.88 -1.27 -8.66
C ARG A 81 11.61 -2.68 -8.12
N PHE A 82 12.63 -3.53 -8.02
CA PHE A 82 12.55 -4.87 -7.45
C PHE A 82 13.35 -5.02 -6.15
N ASP A 83 14.04 -3.97 -5.70
CA ASP A 83 14.74 -3.95 -4.42
C ASP A 83 13.74 -3.74 -3.27
N ILE A 84 13.20 -4.84 -2.74
CA ILE A 84 12.22 -4.81 -1.66
C ILE A 84 12.81 -4.22 -0.38
N GLY A 85 14.12 -4.37 -0.15
CA GLY A 85 14.79 -3.76 1.00
C GLY A 85 14.72 -2.23 0.91
N LEU A 86 15.17 -1.68 -0.22
CA LEU A 86 15.10 -0.24 -0.49
C LEU A 86 13.66 0.30 -0.39
N LEU A 87 12.71 -0.36 -1.05
CA LEU A 87 11.31 0.08 -1.07
C LEU A 87 10.66 0.00 0.33
N GLY A 88 10.96 -1.05 1.08
CA GLY A 88 10.50 -1.23 2.46
C GLY A 88 11.08 -0.19 3.42
N ASP A 89 12.38 0.14 3.29
CA ASP A 89 13.03 1.20 4.07
C ASP A 89 12.42 2.57 3.77
N ARG A 90 12.08 2.85 2.51
CA ARG A 90 11.43 4.11 2.12
C ARG A 90 10.03 4.22 2.69
N LEU A 91 9.21 3.18 2.57
CA LEU A 91 7.89 3.17 3.19
C LEU A 91 7.97 3.32 4.70
N THR A 92 8.95 2.67 5.35
CA THR A 92 9.23 2.82 6.77
C THR A 92 9.50 4.29 7.12
N ALA A 93 10.39 4.95 6.37
CA ALA A 93 10.73 6.36 6.57
C ALA A 93 9.54 7.31 6.31
N ILE A 94 8.68 6.99 5.34
CA ILE A 94 7.46 7.76 5.08
C ILE A 94 6.47 7.62 6.23
N VAL A 95 6.29 6.42 6.79
CA VAL A 95 5.45 6.20 7.98
C VAL A 95 5.96 7.01 9.17
N ASP A 96 7.28 7.11 9.35
CA ASP A 96 7.89 7.97 10.38
C ASP A 96 7.62 9.45 10.12
N TRP A 97 7.76 9.90 8.87
CA TRP A 97 7.42 11.28 8.50
C TRP A 97 5.94 11.60 8.77
N MET A 98 5.02 10.69 8.42
CA MET A 98 3.58 10.84 8.68
C MET A 98 3.25 10.98 10.17
N ARG A 99 4.09 10.46 11.07
CA ARG A 99 3.95 10.65 12.52
C ARG A 99 4.28 12.10 12.94
N ALA A 100 5.17 12.78 12.22
CA ALA A 100 5.57 14.16 12.49
C ALA A 100 4.74 15.20 11.71
N GLU A 101 4.07 14.80 10.62
CA GLU A 101 3.25 15.67 9.79
C GLU A 101 1.97 16.10 10.54
N PRO A 102 1.75 17.42 10.81
CA PRO A 102 0.64 17.88 11.64
C PRO A 102 -0.75 17.44 11.18
N THR A 103 -0.95 17.31 9.86
CA THR A 103 -2.22 16.87 9.28
C THR A 103 -2.49 15.37 9.45
N LEU A 104 -1.47 14.56 9.74
CA LEU A 104 -1.54 13.09 9.76
C LEU A 104 -1.19 12.47 11.12
N THR A 105 -0.53 13.22 12.00
CA THR A 105 0.08 12.72 13.25
C THR A 105 -0.89 11.95 14.15
N ARG A 106 -2.18 12.33 14.16
CA ARG A 106 -3.21 11.69 14.98
C ARG A 106 -3.95 10.55 14.29
N LEU A 107 -3.84 10.42 12.97
CA LEU A 107 -4.56 9.41 12.22
C LEU A 107 -3.83 8.06 12.31
N PRO A 108 -4.53 6.94 12.56
CA PRO A 108 -3.97 5.60 12.40
C PRO A 108 -3.59 5.36 10.93
N VAL A 109 -2.52 4.59 10.71
CA VAL A 109 -1.93 4.39 9.39
C VAL A 109 -2.30 3.00 8.85
N GLY A 110 -2.87 2.98 7.65
CA GLY A 110 -2.99 1.79 6.82
C GLY A 110 -1.97 1.83 5.67
N LEU A 111 -1.54 0.66 5.19
CA LEU A 111 -0.70 0.54 4.00
C LEU A 111 -1.46 -0.21 2.90
N PHE A 112 -1.50 0.36 1.70
CA PHE A 112 -2.04 -0.32 0.53
C PHE A 112 -0.90 -0.60 -0.45
N GLY A 113 -0.52 -1.87 -0.58
CA GLY A 113 0.53 -2.30 -1.50
C GLY A 113 -0.01 -3.02 -2.71
N ALA A 114 0.49 -2.67 -3.90
CA ALA A 114 0.12 -3.31 -5.16
C ALA A 114 1.31 -4.05 -5.77
N SER A 115 1.10 -5.28 -6.25
CA SER A 115 2.17 -6.09 -6.85
C SER A 115 3.40 -6.19 -5.90
N THR A 116 4.59 -5.83 -6.35
CA THR A 116 5.82 -5.76 -5.52
C THR A 116 5.74 -4.75 -4.36
N GLY A 117 4.94 -3.69 -4.50
CA GLY A 117 4.67 -2.74 -3.42
C GLY A 117 4.00 -3.38 -2.21
N ALA A 118 3.33 -4.53 -2.37
CA ALA A 118 2.79 -5.30 -1.24
C ALA A 118 3.88 -5.86 -0.32
N ALA A 119 4.98 -6.36 -0.87
CA ALA A 119 6.10 -6.83 -0.06
C ALA A 119 6.73 -5.70 0.73
N ALA A 120 6.98 -4.56 0.07
CA ALA A 120 7.51 -3.37 0.71
C ALA A 120 6.59 -2.85 1.83
N ALA A 121 5.26 -2.88 1.62
CA ALA A 121 4.28 -2.52 2.63
C ALA A 121 4.33 -3.46 3.86
N LEU A 122 4.49 -4.77 3.65
CA LEU A 122 4.60 -5.74 4.74
C LEU A 122 5.92 -5.58 5.53
N VAL A 123 7.02 -5.30 4.84
CA VAL A 123 8.30 -4.95 5.48
C VAL A 123 8.14 -3.70 6.36
N ALA A 124 7.52 -2.64 5.84
CA ALA A 124 7.27 -1.43 6.62
C ALA A 124 6.33 -1.68 7.82
N ALA A 125 5.29 -2.50 7.64
CA ALA A 125 4.38 -2.87 8.72
C ALA A 125 5.07 -3.67 9.84
N ALA A 126 6.01 -4.55 9.50
CA ALA A 126 6.85 -5.23 10.48
C ALA A 126 7.76 -4.24 11.23
N ASN A 127 8.41 -3.33 10.50
CA ASN A 127 9.34 -2.34 11.06
C ASN A 127 8.66 -1.29 11.96
N ARG A 128 7.37 -1.00 11.73
CA ARG A 128 6.58 0.02 12.47
C ARG A 128 5.27 -0.56 12.97
N SER A 129 5.36 -1.70 13.64
CA SER A 129 4.21 -2.41 14.20
C SER A 129 3.44 -1.63 15.28
N ASP A 130 4.02 -0.58 15.86
CA ASP A 130 3.34 0.35 16.78
C ASP A 130 2.52 1.44 16.06
N ARG A 131 2.75 1.63 14.76
CA ARG A 131 2.17 2.73 13.98
C ARG A 131 1.24 2.26 12.86
N VAL A 132 1.58 1.16 12.20
CA VAL A 132 0.78 0.59 11.11
C VAL A 132 -0.28 -0.33 11.70
N ALA A 133 -1.55 0.02 11.51
CA ALA A 133 -2.69 -0.72 12.05
C ALA A 133 -3.22 -1.77 11.06
N ALA A 134 -3.15 -1.50 9.75
CA ALA A 134 -3.67 -2.39 8.72
C ALA A 134 -2.85 -2.37 7.43
N VAL A 135 -2.86 -3.50 6.72
CA VAL A 135 -2.27 -3.65 5.40
C VAL A 135 -3.29 -4.26 4.43
N VAL A 136 -3.34 -3.76 3.21
CA VAL A 136 -4.03 -4.40 2.08
C VAL A 136 -3.00 -4.66 0.97
N SER A 137 -2.88 -5.91 0.54
CA SER A 137 -2.07 -6.35 -0.59
C SER A 137 -2.99 -6.64 -1.78
N ARG A 138 -2.86 -5.91 -2.89
CA ARG A 138 -3.66 -6.12 -4.11
C ARG A 138 -2.83 -6.79 -5.20
N GLY A 139 -3.16 -8.04 -5.54
CA GLY A 139 -2.44 -8.85 -6.53
C GLY A 139 -0.95 -8.88 -6.22
N GLY A 140 -0.62 -8.87 -4.92
CA GLY A 140 0.71 -8.59 -4.43
C GLY A 140 1.63 -9.80 -4.49
N ARG A 141 2.91 -9.54 -4.27
CA ARG A 141 3.94 -10.57 -4.06
C ARG A 141 4.41 -10.58 -2.60
N PRO A 142 3.52 -10.84 -1.62
CA PRO A 142 3.87 -10.78 -0.19
C PRO A 142 4.97 -11.77 0.19
N ASP A 143 5.13 -12.85 -0.57
CA ASP A 143 6.24 -13.81 -0.46
C ASP A 143 7.61 -13.13 -0.50
N LEU A 144 7.76 -12.03 -1.25
CA LEU A 144 9.01 -11.28 -1.35
C LEU A 144 9.36 -10.49 -0.09
N ALA A 145 8.44 -10.33 0.87
CA ALA A 145 8.75 -9.76 2.18
C ALA A 145 9.61 -10.71 3.05
N GLY A 146 9.68 -11.99 2.68
CA GLY A 146 10.57 -12.96 3.29
C GLY A 146 10.39 -13.05 4.82
N PRO A 147 11.48 -13.02 5.62
CA PRO A 147 11.41 -13.15 7.07
C PRO A 147 10.53 -12.10 7.77
N ALA A 148 10.32 -10.92 7.16
CA ALA A 148 9.52 -9.86 7.74
C ALA A 148 8.06 -10.28 7.98
N LEU A 149 7.52 -11.23 7.20
CA LEU A 149 6.15 -11.74 7.34
C LEU A 149 5.84 -12.19 8.78
N SER A 150 6.77 -12.92 9.40
CA SER A 150 6.64 -13.43 10.77
C SER A 150 6.58 -12.34 11.85
N GLN A 151 6.93 -11.10 11.50
CA GLN A 151 6.97 -9.95 12.42
C GLN A 151 5.81 -8.98 12.19
N VAL A 152 4.98 -9.20 11.17
CA VAL A 152 3.82 -8.34 10.88
C VAL A 152 2.77 -8.52 11.97
N ARG A 153 2.36 -7.41 12.59
CA ARG A 153 1.28 -7.36 13.59
C ARG A 153 0.01 -6.68 13.08
N ALA A 154 0.15 -5.84 12.06
CA ALA A 154 -0.96 -5.14 11.43
C ALA A 154 -1.91 -6.13 10.74
N ARG A 155 -3.23 -5.96 10.92
CA ARG A 155 -4.21 -6.81 10.25
C ARG A 155 -4.04 -6.70 8.75
N THR A 156 -3.81 -7.83 8.10
CA THR A 156 -3.40 -7.89 6.69
C THR A 156 -4.47 -8.58 5.84
N LEU A 157 -4.95 -7.88 4.81
CA LEU A 157 -5.84 -8.45 3.79
C LEU A 157 -5.06 -8.69 2.49
N LEU A 158 -5.04 -9.93 2.02
CA LEU A 158 -4.46 -10.33 0.75
C LEU A 158 -5.58 -10.49 -0.29
N LEU A 159 -5.66 -9.57 -1.25
CA LEU A 159 -6.62 -9.60 -2.36
C LEU A 159 -5.95 -10.20 -3.60
N VAL A 160 -6.47 -11.32 -4.10
CA VAL A 160 -5.93 -12.02 -5.29
C VAL A 160 -7.00 -12.16 -6.37
N GLY A 161 -6.60 -12.10 -7.64
CA GLY A 161 -7.52 -12.32 -8.76
C GLY A 161 -7.86 -13.81 -8.91
N GLY A 162 -9.13 -14.13 -9.16
CA GLY A 162 -9.59 -15.51 -9.31
C GLY A 162 -8.99 -16.27 -10.50
N PHE A 163 -8.46 -15.56 -11.50
CA PHE A 163 -7.76 -16.15 -12.64
C PHE A 163 -6.23 -16.05 -12.53
N ASP A 164 -5.70 -15.55 -11.42
CA ASP A 164 -4.25 -15.44 -11.16
C ASP A 164 -3.80 -16.54 -10.19
N GLU A 165 -3.81 -17.80 -10.68
CA GLU A 165 -3.50 -18.98 -9.88
C GLU A 165 -2.10 -18.91 -9.26
N GLN A 166 -1.10 -18.41 -10.01
CA GLN A 166 0.26 -18.30 -9.51
C GLN A 166 0.36 -17.33 -8.35
N VAL A 167 -0.19 -16.12 -8.48
CA VAL A 167 -0.17 -15.14 -7.38
C VAL A 167 -1.01 -15.62 -6.21
N ARG A 168 -2.12 -16.33 -6.47
CA ARG A 168 -2.91 -16.96 -5.41
C ARG A 168 -2.08 -17.93 -4.58
N THR A 169 -1.36 -18.89 -5.20
CA THR A 169 -0.50 -19.83 -4.46
C THR A 169 0.55 -19.09 -3.63
N LEU A 170 1.20 -18.08 -4.19
CA LEU A 170 2.22 -17.28 -3.48
C LEU A 170 1.63 -16.49 -2.29
N ASN A 171 0.38 -16.02 -2.39
CA ASN A 171 -0.31 -15.35 -1.29
C ASN A 171 -0.79 -16.34 -0.22
N GLU A 172 -1.22 -17.55 -0.61
CA GLU A 172 -1.54 -18.63 0.34
C GLU A 172 -0.30 -19.07 1.13
N GLU A 173 0.86 -19.19 0.48
CA GLU A 173 2.14 -19.46 1.14
C GLU A 173 2.55 -18.33 2.10
N ALA A 174 2.45 -17.07 1.66
CA ALA A 174 2.77 -15.93 2.51
C ALA A 174 1.81 -15.80 3.70
N LEU A 175 0.52 -16.10 3.51
CA LEU A 175 -0.47 -16.12 4.58
C LEU A 175 -0.08 -17.11 5.70
N ALA A 176 0.45 -18.28 5.34
CA ALA A 176 0.90 -19.28 6.30
C ALA A 176 2.13 -18.83 7.12
N LEU A 177 2.87 -17.81 6.66
CA LEU A 177 4.03 -17.24 7.36
C LEU A 177 3.66 -16.04 8.25
N LEU A 178 2.46 -15.47 8.09
CA LEU A 178 1.97 -14.43 8.97
C LEU A 178 1.60 -15.02 10.34
N PRO A 179 1.74 -14.25 11.44
CA PRO A 179 1.29 -14.73 12.75
C PRO A 179 -0.21 -15.07 12.75
N GLU A 180 -0.59 -16.01 13.61
CA GLU A 180 -1.96 -16.53 13.67
C GLU A 180 -2.99 -15.40 13.83
N GLY A 181 -4.03 -15.44 12.98
CA GLY A 181 -5.11 -14.45 12.95
C GLY A 181 -4.74 -13.09 12.36
N VAL A 182 -3.47 -12.81 12.03
CA VAL A 182 -3.08 -11.51 11.46
C VAL A 182 -3.57 -11.35 10.02
N GLY A 183 -3.56 -12.42 9.24
CA GLY A 183 -3.87 -12.40 7.81
C GLY A 183 -5.25 -12.96 7.44
N GLU A 184 -5.85 -12.38 6.40
CA GLU A 184 -6.99 -12.92 5.68
C GLU A 184 -6.71 -12.86 4.18
N LEU A 185 -7.10 -13.90 3.42
CA LEU A 185 -7.02 -13.91 1.96
C LEU A 185 -8.42 -13.92 1.36
N ARG A 186 -8.66 -13.02 0.41
CA ARG A 186 -9.89 -12.97 -0.39
C ARG A 186 -9.58 -13.03 -1.87
N VAL A 187 -10.36 -13.86 -2.56
CA VAL A 187 -10.30 -14.00 -4.02
C VAL A 187 -11.35 -13.08 -4.65
N VAL A 188 -10.93 -12.25 -5.61
CA VAL A 188 -11.83 -11.43 -6.44
C VAL A 188 -12.22 -12.25 -7.68
N PRO A 189 -13.48 -12.69 -7.79
CA PRO A 189 -13.92 -13.53 -8.89
C PRO A 189 -13.80 -12.81 -10.23
N GLY A 190 -13.41 -13.54 -11.28
CA GLY A 190 -13.34 -13.01 -12.64
C GLY A 190 -12.14 -12.08 -12.91
N ALA A 191 -11.26 -11.87 -11.94
CA ALA A 191 -10.14 -10.94 -12.07
C ALA A 191 -8.82 -11.64 -12.44
N THR A 192 -8.07 -11.03 -13.36
CA THR A 192 -6.65 -11.34 -13.58
C THR A 192 -5.75 -10.46 -12.70
N HIS A 193 -4.42 -10.57 -12.87
CA HIS A 193 -3.40 -9.90 -12.06
C HIS A 193 -3.64 -8.41 -11.79
N LEU A 194 -4.13 -7.68 -12.79
CA LEU A 194 -4.30 -6.22 -12.70
C LEU A 194 -5.72 -5.77 -12.35
N PHE A 195 -6.66 -6.71 -12.18
CA PHE A 195 -8.07 -6.41 -11.92
C PHE A 195 -8.63 -5.43 -12.98
N ALA A 196 -8.38 -5.73 -14.26
CA ALA A 196 -8.76 -4.88 -15.38
C ALA A 196 -10.15 -5.24 -15.93
N GLU A 197 -10.67 -6.40 -15.56
CA GLU A 197 -11.98 -6.86 -15.96
C GLU A 197 -13.09 -6.01 -15.32
N PRO A 198 -14.23 -5.81 -16.01
CA PRO A 198 -15.30 -4.94 -15.53
C PRO A 198 -15.74 -5.28 -14.09
N GLY A 199 -15.75 -4.27 -13.21
CA GLY A 199 -16.20 -4.42 -11.83
C GLY A 199 -15.17 -5.01 -10.86
N THR A 200 -14.00 -5.46 -11.32
CA THR A 200 -13.04 -6.14 -10.44
C THR A 200 -12.20 -5.16 -9.62
N LEU A 201 -11.85 -4.00 -10.17
CA LEU A 201 -11.16 -2.95 -9.41
C LEU A 201 -12.08 -2.28 -8.39
N GLU A 202 -13.37 -2.14 -8.71
CA GLU A 202 -14.39 -1.65 -7.79
C GLU A 202 -14.52 -2.60 -6.59
N GLN A 203 -14.59 -3.91 -6.82
CA GLN A 203 -14.56 -4.92 -5.75
C GLN A 203 -13.30 -4.81 -4.89
N VAL A 204 -12.12 -4.63 -5.49
CA VAL A 204 -10.87 -4.38 -4.74
C VAL A 204 -10.99 -3.13 -3.87
N ALA A 205 -11.50 -2.03 -4.43
CA ALA A 205 -11.63 -0.76 -3.73
C ALA A 205 -12.60 -0.87 -2.55
N ASP A 206 -13.74 -1.53 -2.74
CA ASP A 206 -14.73 -1.78 -1.69
C ASP A 206 -14.16 -2.68 -0.58
N HIS A 207 -13.50 -3.79 -0.93
CA HIS A 207 -12.85 -4.65 0.06
C HIS A 207 -11.75 -3.93 0.85
N ALA A 208 -10.94 -3.11 0.18
CA ALA A 208 -9.91 -2.31 0.84
C ALA A 208 -10.54 -1.25 1.77
N ALA A 209 -11.60 -0.59 1.33
CA ALA A 209 -12.32 0.40 2.11
C ALA A 209 -12.92 -0.21 3.38
N ASP A 210 -13.63 -1.34 3.25
CA ASP A 210 -14.24 -2.03 4.38
C ASP A 210 -13.17 -2.53 5.36
N TRP A 211 -12.04 -3.03 4.84
CA TRP A 211 -10.91 -3.44 5.67
C TRP A 211 -10.35 -2.29 6.47
N PHE A 212 -9.98 -1.19 5.81
CA PHE A 212 -9.41 -0.04 6.50
C PHE A 212 -10.40 0.61 7.46
N ALA A 213 -11.68 0.74 7.09
CA ALA A 213 -12.69 1.28 7.99
C ALA A 213 -12.83 0.45 9.28
N GLY A 214 -12.76 -0.88 9.19
CA GLY A 214 -12.83 -1.76 10.36
C GLY A 214 -11.57 -1.81 11.22
N GLN A 215 -10.42 -1.35 10.72
CA GLN A 215 -9.13 -1.38 11.44
C GLN A 215 -8.59 -0.01 11.84
N LEU A 216 -9.02 1.05 11.17
CA LEU A 216 -8.56 2.43 11.38
C LEU A 216 -9.64 3.32 12.04
N GLY A 217 -10.89 2.86 12.06
CA GLY A 217 -12.03 3.57 12.69
C GLY A 217 -12.30 3.16 14.13
#